data_AF-A0A2U9SS73-F1
#
_entry.id   AF-A0A2U9SS73-F1
#
_cell.length_a   1.000
_cell.length_b   1.000
_cell.length_c   1.000
_cell.angle_alpha   90.00
_cell.angle_beta   90.00
_cell.angle_gamma   90.00
#
_symmetry.space_group_name_H-M   'P 1'
#
loop_
_entity.id
_entity.type
_entity.pdbx_description
1 polymer ?
#
loop_
_entity_poly.entity_id
_entity_poly.type
_entity_poly.pdbx_seq_one_letter_code
_entity_poly.pdbx_strand_id
1 'polypeptide(L)' 'MEASHPYDFRCNFCGFVRKETIERALNGRLDPPVWCPECRRTMELDYDDVEKQAKKAGLIPIDDGD' A
#
# COMPACT_ATOMS: atom_id res chain seq x y z
N MET A 1 -14.59 -12.89 -8.92
CA MET A 1 -13.51 -13.11 -7.94
C MET A 1 -12.73 -11.82 -7.91
N GLU A 2 -12.90 -11.01 -6.87
CA GLU A 2 -12.14 -9.78 -6.70
C GLU A 2 -10.66 -10.14 -6.71
N ALA A 3 -9.94 -9.70 -7.74
CA ALA A 3 -8.50 -9.88 -7.84
C ALA A 3 -7.86 -8.95 -6.81
N SER A 4 -7.88 -9.36 -5.55
CA SER A 4 -7.22 -8.67 -4.46
C SER A 4 -5.72 -8.77 -4.67
N HIS A 5 -5.10 -7.68 -5.12
CA HIS A 5 -3.66 -7.65 -5.34
C HIS A 5 -2.96 -7.50 -3.99
N PRO A 6 -2.18 -8.49 -3.55
CA PRO A 6 -1.53 -8.44 -2.24
C PRO A 6 -0.54 -7.27 -2.20
N TYR A 7 -0.62 -6.47 -1.14
CA TYR A 7 0.28 -5.37 -0.84
C TYR A 7 0.90 -5.61 0.54
N ASP A 8 2.22 -5.76 0.57
CA ASP A 8 2.96 -5.96 1.81
C ASP A 8 3.35 -4.62 2.41
N PHE A 9 2.54 -4.12 3.34
CA PHE A 9 2.79 -2.85 3.99
C PHE A 9 3.82 -3.01 5.11
N ARG A 10 5.07 -2.66 4.82
CA ARG A 10 6.19 -2.80 5.75
C ARG A 10 6.37 -1.58 6.64
N CYS A 11 6.55 -1.82 7.94
CA CYS A 11 6.94 -0.80 8.89
C CYS A 11 8.44 -0.52 8.75
N ASN A 12 8.80 0.71 8.36
CA ASN A 12 10.19 1.14 8.23
C ASN A 12 10.98 1.19 9.55
N PHE A 13 10.30 1.07 10.70
CA PHE A 13 10.93 1.12 12.02
C PHE A 13 11.32 -0.26 12.56
N CYS A 14 10.40 -1.22 12.60
CA CYS A 14 10.65 -2.54 13.16
C CYS A 14 10.68 -3.67 12.12
N GLY A 15 10.38 -3.36 10.84
CA GLY A 15 10.32 -4.36 9.77
C GLY A 15 9.06 -5.22 9.76
N PHE A 16 8.08 -4.96 10.64
CA PHE A 16 6.79 -5.67 10.62
C PHE A 16 6.10 -5.49 9.28
N VAL A 17 5.63 -6.59 8.68
CA VAL A 17 4.91 -6.57 7.40
C VAL A 17 3.44 -6.85 7.66
N ARG A 18 2.60 -5.89 7.32
CA ARG A 18 1.15 -6.00 7.36
C ARG A 18 0.65 -6.35 5.97
N LYS A 19 -0.02 -7.50 5.82
CA LYS A 19 -0.62 -7.89 4.55
C LYS A 19 -1.90 -7.10 4.32
N GLU A 20 -1.93 -6.31 3.27
CA GLU A 20 -3.09 -5.53 2.83
C GLU A 20 -3.29 -5.73 1.32
N THR A 21 -4.14 -4.92 0.68
CA THR A 21 -4.32 -4.95 -0.79
C THR A 21 -4.06 -3.59 -1.41
N ILE A 22 -3.53 -3.59 -2.63
CA ILE A 22 -3.23 -2.36 -3.37
C ILE A 22 -4.50 -1.52 -3.55
N GLU A 23 -5.65 -2.16 -3.83
CA GLU A 23 -6.94 -1.47 -3.99
C GLU A 23 -7.36 -0.71 -2.73
N ARG A 24 -7.11 -1.26 -1.53
CA ARG A 24 -7.43 -0.58 -0.26
C ARG A 24 -6.49 0.59 -0.02
N ALA A 25 -5.23 0.46 -0.44
CA ALA A 25 -4.24 1.53 -0.37
C ALA A 25 -4.60 2.70 -1.30
N LEU A 26 -4.98 2.40 -2.54
CA LEU A 26 -5.42 3.40 -3.52
C LEU A 26 -6.75 4.07 -3.16
N ASN A 27 -7.71 3.31 -2.62
CA ASN A 27 -9.01 3.88 -2.23
C ASN A 27 -8.93 4.77 -0.98
N GLY A 28 -7.75 4.97 -0.39
CA GLY A 28 -7.60 5.69 0.87
C GLY A 28 -8.31 5.00 2.06
N ARG A 29 -8.70 3.73 1.91
CA ARG A 29 -9.30 2.92 2.98
C ARG A 29 -8.28 2.43 4.01
N LEU A 30 -7.00 2.62 3.74
CA LEU A 30 -6.01 2.67 4.81
C LEU A 30 -6.15 4.05 5.44
N ASP A 31 -7.13 4.22 6.34
CA ASP A 31 -7.26 5.44 7.16
C ASP A 31 -5.93 5.70 7.88
N PRO A 32 -5.19 6.76 7.51
CA PRO A 32 -4.01 7.14 8.27
C PRO A 32 -4.47 7.80 9.58
N PRO A 33 -3.77 7.58 10.70
CA PRO A 33 -2.51 6.86 10.80
C PRO A 33 -2.67 5.34 10.96
N VAL A 34 -2.02 4.55 10.10
CA VAL A 34 -1.92 3.11 10.29
C VAL A 34 -0.87 2.84 11.37
N TRP A 35 -1.27 2.24 12.48
CA TRP A 35 -0.34 1.94 13.58
C TRP A 35 0.29 0.55 13.40
N CYS A 36 1.60 0.48 13.62
CA CYS A 36 2.30 -0.80 13.71
C CYS A 36 1.92 -1.52 15.01
N PRO A 37 1.40 -2.76 14.98
CA PRO A 37 1.06 -3.49 16.20
C PRO A 37 2.28 -3.81 17.06
N GLU A 38 3.47 -3.95 16.44
CA GLU A 38 4.71 -4.32 17.13
C GLU A 38 5.36 -3.13 17.84
N CYS A 39 5.68 -2.07 17.09
CA CYS A 39 6.42 -0.93 17.65
C CYS A 39 5.52 0.25 18.04
N ARG A 40 4.21 0.17 17.78
CA ARG A 40 3.22 1.24 17.99
C ARG A 40 3.63 2.58 17.37
N ARG A 41 4.43 2.54 16.29
CA ARG A 41 4.71 3.72 15.49
C ARG A 41 3.73 3.82 14.34
N THR A 42 3.50 5.06 13.93
CA THR A 42 2.83 5.39 12.68
C THR A 42 3.59 4.76 11.52
N MET A 43 2.89 3.92 10.77
CA MET A 43 3.28 3.42 9.48
C MET A 43 2.70 4.37 8.44
N GLU A 44 3.56 5.13 7.79
CA GLU A 44 3.16 6.00 6.69
C GLU A 44 3.07 5.16 5.42
N LEU A 45 1.94 5.30 4.73
CA LEU A 45 1.75 4.64 3.45
C LEU A 45 2.62 5.36 2.42
N ASP A 46 3.53 4.63 1.79
CA ASP A 46 4.33 5.17 0.70
C ASP A 46 3.49 5.14 -0.58
N TYR A 47 2.78 6.24 -0.84
CA TYR A 47 1.88 6.34 -1.99
C TYR A 47 2.61 6.15 -3.33
N ASP A 48 3.90 6.50 -3.41
CA ASP A 48 4.73 6.29 -4.60
C ASP A 48 4.98 4.79 -4.86
N ASP A 49 5.30 4.01 -3.81
CA ASP A 49 5.40 2.55 -3.90
C ASP A 49 4.04 1.90 -4.22
N VAL A 50 2.95 2.33 -3.57
CA VAL A 50 1.59 1.84 -3.86
C VAL A 50 1.23 2.09 -5.33
N GLU A 51 1.52 3.29 -5.85
CA GLU A 51 1.27 3.65 -7.24
C GLU A 51 2.10 2.79 -8.20
N LYS A 52 3.40 2.59 -7.93
CA LYS A 52 4.28 1.72 -8.71
C LYS A 52 3.77 0.28 -8.75
N GLN A 53 3.36 -0.26 -7.59
CA GLN A 53 2.81 -1.61 -7.50
C GLN A 53 1.45 -1.71 -8.22
N ALA A 54 0.61 -0.68 -8.11
CA ALA A 54 -0.66 -0.59 -8.83
C ALA A 54 -0.47 -0.55 -10.35
N LYS A 55 0.47 0.25 -10.86
CA LYS A 55 0.87 0.29 -12.26
C LYS A 55 1.35 -1.08 -12.74
N LYS A 56 2.23 -1.72 -11.97
CA LYS A 56 2.75 -3.08 -12.26
C LYS A 56 1.65 -4.14 -12.27
N ALA A 57 0.65 -3.99 -11.40
CA ALA A 57 -0.53 -4.85 -11.33
C ALA A 57 -1.56 -4.56 -12.43
N GLY A 58 -1.40 -3.48 -13.21
CA GLY A 58 -2.38 -3.04 -14.20
C GLY A 58 -3.66 -2.48 -13.57
N LEU A 59 -3.62 -2.08 -12.30
CA LEU A 59 -4.76 -1.51 -11.57
C LEU A 59 -5.02 -0.04 -11.91
N ILE A 60 -3.97 0.69 -12.28
CA ILE A 60 -4.05 2.07 -12.75
C ILE A 60 -3.30 2.20 -14.07
N PRO A 61 -3.76 3.07 -14.99
CA PRO A 61 -3.03 3.34 -16.21
C PRO A 61 -1.63 3.85 -15.86
N ILE A 62 -0.63 3.34 -16.60
CA ILE A 62 0.67 3.98 -16.67
C ILE A 62 0.41 5.22 -17.52
N ASP A 63 0.17 6.36 -16.88
CA ASP A 63 0.13 7.65 -17.58
C ASP A 63 1.57 7.92 -18.06
N ASP A 64 1.88 7.35 -19.23
CA ASP A 64 3.00 7.75 -20.06
C ASP A 64 2.50 9.02 -20.74
N GLY A 65 2.73 10.16 -20.09
CA GLY A 65 2.24 11.46 -20.58
C GLY A 65 2.64 11.66 -22.03
N ASP A 66 1.63 11.78 -22.89
CA ASP A 66 1.70 12.11 -24.32
C ASP A 66 2.29 13.52 -24.53
#